data_AF-A0A0W7TIT4-F1
#
_entry.id   AF-A0A0W7TIT4-F1
#
_cell.length_a   1.000
_cell.length_b   1.000
_cell.length_c   1.000
_cell.angle_alpha   90.00
_cell.angle_beta   90.00
_cell.angle_gamma   90.00
#
_symmetry.space_group_name_H-M   'P 1'
#
loop_
_entity.id
_entity.type
_entity.pdbx_description
1 polymer ?
#
loop_
_entity_poly.entity_id
_entity_poly.type
_entity_poly.pdbx_seq_one_letter_code
_entity_poly.pdbx_strand_id
1 'polypeptide(L)'
;MIYIESLCYGLYKDPGVPWWGFFGHVLSSMSVGGIVFLALCIIQKYQPKRLTLGSDAAIHCYTLMISLAWGGIWEIMEGYIDMVTGTNYMTYGVFDTLDDLRADLVGSVIMVVIAGLMLRKRTPIDIADSTVFRRPSKKKSGRD
;
A
#
# COMPACT_ATOMS: atom_id res chain seq x y z
N MET A 1 -6.77 0.90 -7.57
CA MET A 1 -7.95 0.43 -8.34
C MET A 1 -9.06 1.47 -8.38
N ILE A 2 -9.46 2.04 -7.23
CA ILE A 2 -10.54 3.06 -7.15
C ILE A 2 -10.26 4.33 -7.97
N TYR A 3 -8.99 4.72 -8.11
CA TYR A 3 -8.56 5.88 -8.92
C TYR A 3 -8.83 5.72 -10.43
N ILE A 4 -8.43 4.61 -11.05
CA ILE A 4 -8.69 4.36 -12.48
C ILE A 4 -10.20 4.32 -12.74
N GLU A 5 -10.94 3.65 -11.87
CA GLU A 5 -12.40 3.58 -11.94
C GLU A 5 -12.99 5.01 -11.91
N SER A 6 -12.56 5.84 -10.96
CA SER A 6 -12.93 7.25 -10.88
C SER A 6 -12.59 8.07 -12.13
N LEU A 7 -11.42 7.84 -12.70
CA LEU A 7 -10.95 8.54 -13.91
C LEU A 7 -11.80 8.15 -15.13
N CYS A 8 -12.11 6.86 -15.28
CA CYS A 8 -12.97 6.34 -16.33
C CYS A 8 -14.43 6.81 -16.21
N TYR A 9 -14.91 7.08 -14.99
CA TYR A 9 -16.27 7.60 -14.74
C TYR A 9 -16.34 9.15 -14.71
N GLY A 10 -15.22 9.87 -14.90
CA GLY A 10 -15.20 11.33 -14.96
C GLY A 10 -15.33 12.05 -13.60
N LEU A 11 -15.28 11.31 -12.49
CA LEU A 11 -15.40 11.86 -11.12
C LEU A 11 -14.12 12.54 -10.63
N TYR A 12 -13.00 12.28 -11.30
CA TYR A 12 -11.67 12.71 -10.85
C TYR A 12 -11.51 14.23 -10.74
N LYS A 13 -12.13 14.98 -11.66
CA LYS A 13 -12.15 16.45 -11.67
C LYS A 13 -13.56 17.00 -11.78
N ASP A 14 -14.53 16.31 -11.17
CA ASP A 14 -15.85 16.91 -10.99
C ASP A 14 -15.69 18.16 -10.09
N PRO A 15 -16.04 19.36 -10.56
CA PRO A 15 -15.99 20.57 -9.74
C PRO A 15 -16.85 20.46 -8.47
N GLY A 16 -17.83 19.55 -8.45
CA GLY A 16 -18.62 19.22 -7.27
C GLY A 16 -17.88 18.40 -6.22
N VAL A 17 -16.77 17.73 -6.56
CA VAL A 17 -16.03 16.81 -5.68
C VAL A 17 -14.49 16.90 -5.85
N PRO A 18 -13.86 18.08 -5.70
CA PRO A 18 -12.43 18.27 -5.99
C PRO A 18 -11.47 17.50 -5.07
N TRP A 19 -11.96 16.99 -3.93
CA TRP A 19 -11.19 16.19 -2.98
C TRP A 19 -11.10 14.71 -3.37
N TRP A 20 -11.91 14.27 -4.35
CA TRP A 20 -12.07 12.85 -4.67
C TRP A 20 -10.78 12.21 -5.20
N GLY A 21 -10.07 12.90 -6.08
CA GLY A 21 -8.77 12.43 -6.59
C GLY A 21 -7.75 12.23 -5.49
N PHE A 22 -7.55 13.26 -4.66
CA PHE A 22 -6.67 13.21 -3.50
C PHE A 22 -7.03 12.08 -2.53
N PHE A 23 -8.32 11.92 -2.22
CA PHE A 23 -8.80 10.82 -1.38
C PHE A 23 -8.53 9.45 -2.01
N GLY A 24 -8.71 9.32 -3.32
CA GLY A 24 -8.39 8.12 -4.09
C GLY A 24 -6.93 7.69 -3.95
N HIS A 25 -6.00 8.63 -4.06
CA HIS A 25 -4.57 8.39 -3.85
C HIS A 25 -4.24 7.99 -2.40
N VAL A 26 -4.80 8.68 -1.41
CA VAL A 26 -4.63 8.30 0.00
C VAL A 26 -5.10 6.86 0.25
N LEU A 27 -6.29 6.49 -0.25
CA LEU A 27 -6.83 5.15 -0.05
C LEU A 27 -6.04 4.07 -0.82
N SER A 28 -5.58 4.40 -2.02
CA SER A 28 -4.75 3.53 -2.86
C SER A 28 -3.41 3.24 -2.19
N SER A 29 -2.68 4.28 -1.79
CA SER A 29 -1.40 4.15 -1.09
C SER A 29 -1.53 3.48 0.29
N MET A 30 -2.61 3.70 1.03
CA MET A 30 -2.90 2.91 2.25
C MET A 30 -3.02 1.41 1.94
N SER A 31 -3.71 1.06 0.85
CA SER A 31 -3.88 -0.33 0.43
C SER A 31 -2.56 -0.97 0.01
N VAL A 32 -1.76 -0.27 -0.80
CA VAL A 32 -0.42 -0.70 -1.20
C VAL A 32 0.49 -0.87 0.02
N GLY A 33 0.54 0.12 0.91
CA GLY A 33 1.29 0.05 2.15
C GLY A 33 0.87 -1.14 3.03
N GLY A 34 -0.43 -1.46 3.08
CA GLY A 34 -0.95 -2.62 3.81
C GLY A 34 -0.47 -3.95 3.22
N ILE A 35 -0.49 -4.07 1.88
CA ILE A 35 0.03 -5.24 1.17
C ILE A 35 1.53 -5.40 1.42
N VAL A 36 2.30 -4.32 1.31
CA VAL A 36 3.75 -4.33 1.56
C VAL A 36 4.04 -4.73 3.01
N PHE A 37 3.33 -4.15 3.98
CA PHE A 37 3.48 -4.49 5.39
C PHE A 37 3.23 -5.98 5.66
N LEU A 38 2.14 -6.53 5.11
CA LEU A 38 1.83 -7.96 5.25
C LEU A 38 2.88 -8.84 4.57
N ALA A 39 3.34 -8.47 3.38
CA ALA A 39 4.40 -9.19 2.68
C ALA A 39 5.69 -9.24 3.51
N LEU A 40 6.10 -8.12 4.11
CA LEU A 40 7.25 -8.05 5.01
C LEU A 40 7.09 -8.95 6.24
N CYS A 41 5.90 -8.95 6.87
CA CYS A 41 5.60 -9.84 8.00
C CYS A 41 5.70 -11.33 7.62
N ILE A 42 5.19 -11.70 6.43
CA ILE A 42 5.25 -13.07 5.89
C ILE A 42 6.70 -13.45 5.59
N ILE A 43 7.48 -12.57 4.95
CA ILE A 43 8.89 -12.81 4.65
C ILE A 43 9.69 -13.05 5.94
N GLN A 44 9.48 -12.21 6.95
CA GLN A 44 10.13 -12.33 8.26
C GLN A 44 9.84 -13.70 8.91
N LYS A 45 8.61 -14.21 8.77
CA LYS A 45 8.19 -15.52 9.29
C LYS A 45 8.85 -16.68 8.55
N TYR A 46 8.84 -16.67 7.21
CA TYR A 46 9.28 -17.83 6.42
C TYR A 46 10.78 -17.86 6.13
N GLN A 47 11.48 -16.73 6.18
CA GLN A 47 12.91 -16.63 5.86
C GLN A 47 13.76 -15.96 6.96
N PRO A 48 13.60 -16.31 8.25
CA PRO A 48 14.26 -15.60 9.35
C PRO A 48 15.79 -15.70 9.33
N LYS A 49 16.37 -16.68 8.63
CA LYS A 49 17.84 -16.88 8.53
C LYS A 49 18.48 -16.16 7.34
N ARG A 50 17.70 -15.74 6.35
CA ARG A 50 18.20 -15.09 5.11
C ARG A 50 17.83 -13.61 5.03
N LEU A 51 16.71 -13.23 5.63
CA LEU A 51 16.19 -11.87 5.68
C LEU A 51 15.79 -11.58 7.12
N THR A 52 16.71 -10.98 7.87
CA THR A 52 16.40 -10.39 9.16
C THR A 52 16.05 -8.93 8.91
N LEU A 53 14.78 -8.55 8.99
CA LEU A 53 14.39 -7.13 8.89
C LEU A 53 14.92 -6.32 10.09
N GLY A 54 15.53 -6.98 11.09
CA GLY A 54 16.32 -6.36 12.15
C GLY A 54 15.48 -5.78 13.28
N SER A 55 14.60 -4.83 12.96
CA SER A 55 13.71 -4.16 13.94
C SER A 55 12.36 -3.78 13.32
N ASP A 56 11.37 -3.53 14.18
CA ASP A 56 10.06 -3.01 13.76
C ASP A 56 10.18 -1.66 13.03
N ALA A 57 11.16 -0.83 13.41
CA ALA A 57 11.45 0.43 12.73
C ALA A 57 11.88 0.24 11.28
N ALA A 58 12.64 -0.82 10.98
CA ALA A 58 13.01 -1.14 9.61
C ALA A 58 11.79 -1.61 8.79
N ILE A 59 10.88 -2.39 9.39
CA ILE A 59 9.62 -2.78 8.72
C ILE A 59 8.82 -1.53 8.35
N HIS A 60 8.67 -0.58 9.28
CA HIS A 60 8.01 0.71 8.99
C HIS A 60 8.68 1.47 7.86
N CYS A 61 10.01 1.55 7.88
CA CYS A 61 10.78 2.25 6.85
C CYS A 61 10.60 1.60 5.47
N TYR A 62 10.70 0.27 5.38
CA TYR A 62 10.48 -0.45 4.13
C TYR A 62 9.05 -0.29 3.62
N THR A 63 8.05 -0.39 4.51
CA THR A 63 6.66 -0.14 4.14
C THR A 63 6.48 1.25 3.55
N LEU A 64 7.03 2.29 4.19
CA LEU A 64 6.93 3.66 3.70
C LEU A 64 7.60 3.83 2.33
N MET A 65 8.86 3.40 2.21
CA MET A 65 9.67 3.61 1.01
C MET A 65 9.13 2.83 -0.18
N ILE A 66 8.73 1.57 0.00
CA ILE A 66 8.19 0.75 -1.10
C ILE A 66 6.81 1.27 -1.53
N SER A 67 5.96 1.68 -0.57
CA SER A 67 4.64 2.25 -0.88
C SER A 67 4.77 3.55 -1.68
N LEU A 68 5.66 4.46 -1.24
CA LEU A 68 5.95 5.70 -1.96
C LEU A 68 6.56 5.45 -3.35
N ALA A 69 7.50 4.51 -3.47
CA ALA A 69 8.09 4.16 -4.75
C ALA A 69 7.02 3.63 -5.72
N TRP A 70 6.03 2.90 -5.22
CA TRP A 70 4.91 2.45 -6.04
C TRP A 70 4.05 3.61 -6.54
N GLY A 71 3.79 4.61 -5.70
CA GLY A 71 3.14 5.87 -6.12
C GLY A 71 3.94 6.59 -7.20
N GLY A 72 5.26 6.72 -7.03
CA GLY A 72 6.12 7.29 -8.07
C GLY A 72 6.12 6.52 -9.39
N ILE A 73 6.10 5.19 -9.35
CA ILE A 73 5.97 4.35 -10.55
C ILE A 73 4.62 4.60 -11.24
N TRP A 74 3.55 4.79 -10.46
CA TRP A 74 2.23 5.09 -10.98
C TRP A 74 2.20 6.40 -11.77
N GLU A 75 2.71 7.48 -11.20
CA GLU A 75 2.79 8.79 -11.86
C GLU A 75 3.62 8.75 -13.16
N ILE A 76 4.73 8.01 -13.15
CA ILE A 76 5.54 7.82 -14.37
C ILE A 76 4.74 7.08 -15.45
N MET A 77 3.96 6.08 -15.07
CA MET A 77 3.11 5.33 -16.00
C MET A 77 2.02 6.23 -16.60
N GLU A 78 1.38 7.08 -15.79
CA GLU A 78 0.38 8.04 -16.27
C GLU A 78 0.94 9.00 -17.31
N GLY A 79 2.08 9.63 -17.00
CA GLY A 79 2.76 10.50 -17.96
C GLY A 79 3.18 9.78 -19.24
N TYR A 80 3.61 8.52 -19.12
CA TYR A 80 3.95 7.70 -20.29
C TYR A 80 2.72 7.36 -21.14
N ILE A 81 1.59 7.02 -20.53
CA ILE A 81 0.33 6.74 -21.25
C ILE A 81 -0.14 7.99 -21.99
N ASP A 82 -0.13 9.15 -21.34
CA ASP A 82 -0.49 10.41 -21.99
C ASP A 82 0.43 10.74 -23.17
N MET A 83 1.75 10.53 -23.01
CA MET A 83 2.73 10.71 -24.09
C MET A 83 2.45 9.80 -25.29
N VAL A 84 2.17 8.51 -25.06
CA VAL A 84 1.94 7.53 -26.13
C VAL A 84 0.59 7.74 -26.82
N THR A 85 -0.43 8.13 -26.06
CA THR A 85 -1.78 8.34 -26.59
C THR A 85 -1.97 9.72 -27.21
N GLY A 86 -1.06 10.67 -26.94
CA GLY A 86 -1.19 12.06 -27.36
C GLY A 86 -2.36 12.76 -26.66
N THR A 87 -2.73 12.28 -25.48
CA THR A 87 -3.84 12.80 -24.69
C THR A 87 -3.34 13.39 -23.38
N ASN A 88 -4.21 14.13 -22.67
CA ASN A 88 -3.95 14.61 -21.31
C ASN A 88 -5.06 14.08 -20.40
N TYR A 89 -5.30 12.77 -20.46
CA TYR A 89 -6.41 12.15 -19.73
C TYR A 89 -5.96 11.66 -18.35
N MET A 90 -4.70 11.27 -18.19
CA MET A 90 -4.17 10.73 -16.93
C MET A 90 -3.48 11.81 -16.10
N THR A 91 -2.69 12.66 -16.76
CA THR A 91 -1.95 13.75 -16.14
C THR A 91 -2.52 15.09 -16.60
N TYR A 92 -2.82 15.95 -15.63
CA TYR A 92 -3.36 17.28 -15.91
C TYR A 92 -2.35 18.40 -15.64
N GLY A 93 -1.06 18.06 -15.58
CA GLY A 93 0.06 18.97 -15.38
C GLY A 93 0.97 18.57 -14.21
N VAL A 94 2.09 19.28 -14.05
CA VAL A 94 3.11 18.94 -13.04
C VAL A 94 2.59 19.04 -11.61
N PHE A 95 1.70 20.01 -11.34
CA PHE A 95 1.13 20.18 -10.01
C PHE A 95 0.13 19.08 -9.64
N ASP A 96 -0.46 18.40 -10.62
CA ASP A 96 -1.35 17.26 -10.44
C ASP A 96 -0.55 16.09 -9.85
N THR A 97 0.52 15.68 -10.54
CA THR A 97 1.45 14.65 -10.06
C THR A 97 2.08 14.98 -8.70
N LEU A 98 2.43 16.23 -8.45
CA LEU A 98 2.92 16.62 -7.12
C LEU A 98 1.84 16.49 -6.05
N ASP A 99 0.60 16.82 -6.39
CA ASP A 99 -0.57 16.73 -5.52
C ASP A 99 -1.00 15.26 -5.26
N ASP A 100 -0.68 14.37 -6.17
CA ASP A 100 -0.92 12.93 -6.07
C ASP A 100 0.18 12.23 -5.27
N LEU A 101 1.45 12.60 -5.48
CA LEU A 101 2.57 12.11 -4.64
C LEU A 101 2.46 12.55 -3.18
N ARG A 102 1.96 13.76 -2.89
CA ARG A 102 1.69 14.16 -1.49
C ARG A 102 0.56 13.33 -0.89
N ALA A 103 -0.46 12.96 -1.67
CA ALA A 103 -1.57 12.15 -1.22
C ALA A 103 -1.09 10.72 -0.91
N ASP A 104 -0.22 10.18 -1.77
CA ASP A 104 0.43 8.89 -1.57
C ASP A 104 1.33 8.88 -0.32
N LEU A 105 2.02 9.98 -0.04
CA LEU A 105 2.78 10.15 1.20
C LEU A 105 1.87 10.12 2.41
N VAL A 106 0.76 10.86 2.39
CA VAL A 106 -0.20 10.89 3.49
C VAL A 106 -0.77 9.49 3.76
N GLY A 107 -1.24 8.79 2.73
CA GLY A 107 -1.79 7.44 2.89
C GLY A 107 -0.75 6.42 3.34
N SER A 108 0.47 6.50 2.81
CA SER A 108 1.57 5.63 3.25
C SER A 108 1.95 5.87 4.71
N VAL A 109 1.99 7.13 5.17
CA VAL A 109 2.25 7.47 6.58
C VAL A 109 1.14 6.96 7.50
N ILE A 110 -0.13 7.14 7.12
CA ILE A 110 -1.28 6.61 7.88
C ILE A 110 -1.11 5.09 8.04
N MET A 111 -0.78 4.38 6.97
CA MET A 111 -0.61 2.94 7.01
C MET A 111 0.58 2.51 7.88
N VAL A 112 1.69 3.26 7.88
CA VAL A 112 2.83 3.01 8.78
C VAL A 112 2.43 3.20 10.25
N VAL A 113 1.62 4.21 10.57
CA VAL A 113 1.09 4.39 11.92
C VAL A 113 0.21 3.21 12.32
N ILE A 114 -0.68 2.76 11.43
CA ILE A 114 -1.52 1.57 11.66
C ILE A 114 -0.65 0.33 11.90
N ALA A 115 0.37 0.11 11.06
CA ALA A 115 1.32 -0.99 11.20
C ALA A 115 2.03 -0.95 12.57
N GLY A 116 2.47 0.23 13.01
CA GLY A 116 3.09 0.41 14.33
C GLY A 116 2.13 0.13 15.49
N LEU A 117 0.86 0.50 15.37
CA LEU A 117 -0.17 0.16 16.35
C LEU A 117 -0.44 -1.36 16.39
N MET A 118 -0.35 -2.05 15.25
CA MET A 118 -0.48 -3.51 15.17
C MET A 118 0.73 -4.21 15.82
N LEU A 119 1.94 -3.75 15.52
CA LEU A 119 3.18 -4.32 16.06
C LEU A 119 3.37 -4.06 17.57
N ARG A 120 2.77 -3.00 18.12
CA ARG A 120 2.72 -2.77 19.58
C ARG A 120 2.07 -3.90 20.37
N LYS A 121 1.13 -4.63 19.77
CA LYS A 121 0.34 -5.68 20.43
C LYS A 121 0.72 -7.09 19.99
N ARG A 122 1.50 -7.23 18.93
CA ARG A 122 1.74 -8.50 18.22
C ARG A 122 3.10 -8.50 17.56
N THR A 123 3.75 -9.65 17.48
CA THR A 123 4.96 -9.76 16.65
C THR A 123 4.59 -9.79 15.15
N PRO A 124 5.52 -9.46 14.24
CA PRO A 124 5.29 -9.63 12.80
C PRO A 124 4.84 -11.06 12.42
N ILE A 125 5.32 -12.06 13.17
CA ILE A 125 4.97 -13.47 12.98
C ILE A 125 3.51 -13.72 13.35
N ASP A 126 3.04 -13.19 14.49
CA ASP A 126 1.64 -13.32 14.92
C ASP A 126 0.67 -12.67 13.93
N ILE A 127 1.06 -11.53 13.35
CA ILE A 127 0.29 -10.86 12.30
C ILE A 127 0.21 -11.75 11.07
N ALA A 128 1.33 -12.31 10.61
CA ALA A 128 1.37 -13.23 9.47
C ALA A 128 0.57 -14.52 9.70
N ASP A 129 0.54 -15.05 10.93
CA ASP A 129 -0.27 -16.22 11.30
C ASP A 129 -1.77 -15.92 11.31
N SER A 130 -2.16 -14.69 11.65
CA SER A 130 -3.57 -14.28 11.64
C SER A 130 -4.13 -14.02 10.23
N THR A 131 -3.26 -13.68 9.28
CA THR A 131 -3.65 -13.34 7.89
C THR A 131 -3.53 -14.51 6.92
N VAL A 132 -2.56 -15.40 7.10
CA VAL A 132 -2.44 -16.62 6.29
C VAL A 132 -3.37 -17.68 6.89
N PHE A 133 -4.46 -18.00 6.16
CA PHE A 133 -5.48 -19.02 6.49
C PHE A 133 -5.02 -20.02 7.56
N ARG A 134 -5.62 -19.91 8.75
CA ARG A 134 -5.46 -20.84 9.88
C ARG A 134 -5.60 -22.27 9.34
N ARG A 135 -4.48 -23.00 9.23
CA ARG A 135 -4.55 -24.45 8.98
C ARG A 135 -5.46 -25.04 10.06
N PRO A 136 -6.53 -25.79 9.71
CA PRO A 136 -7.35 -26.43 10.72
C PRO A 136 -6.44 -27.32 11.55
N SER A 137 -6.40 -27.06 12.85
CA SER A 137 -5.62 -27.82 13.84
C SER A 137 -5.87 -29.30 13.63
N LYS A 138 -4.83 -30.09 13.35
CA LYS A 138 -4.90 -31.54 13.49
C LYS A 138 -5.37 -31.81 14.93
N LYS A 139 -6.60 -32.28 15.08
CA LYS A 139 -7.10 -32.87 16.34
C LYS A 139 -6.02 -33.86 16.79
N LYS A 140 -5.48 -33.69 17.99
CA LYS A 140 -4.70 -34.74 18.65
C LYS A 140 -5.61 -35.95 18.70
N SER A 141 -5.40 -36.93 17.82
CA SER A 141 -5.90 -38.29 18.05
C SER A 141 -5.23 -38.74 19.33
N GLY A 142 -6.03 -38.93 20.37
CA GLY A 142 -5.58 -39.56 21.59
C GLY A 142 -4.88 -40.87 21.25
N ARG A 143 -3.74 -41.07 21.91
CA ARG A 143 -3.34 -42.41 22.31
C ARG A 143 -4.39 -42.85 23.31
N ASP A 144 -5.06 -43.95 23.01
CA ASP A 144 -5.47 -45.00 23.94
C ASP A 144 -5.51 -46.31 23.13
#